data_AF-A0A520GUY0-F1
#
_entry.id   AF-A0A520GUY0-F1
#
_cell.length_a   1.000
_cell.length_b   1.000
_cell.length_c   1.000
_cell.angle_alpha   90.00
_cell.angle_beta   90.00
_cell.angle_gamma   90.00
#
_symmetry.space_group_name_H-M   'P 1'
#
loop_
_entity.id
_entity.type
_entity.pdbx_description
1 polymer ?
#
loop_
_entity_poly.entity_id
_entity_poly.type
_entity_poly.pdbx_seq_one_letter_code
_entity_poly.pdbx_strand_id
1 'polypeptide(L)' 'MNVARIYMRVSTETQDLKRQESIVLAAKSAGYYIAGIYREKASGARADRLELLR' A
#
# COMPACT_ATOMS: atom_id res chain seq x y z
N MET A 1 16.15 -14.19 0.58
CA MET A 1 14.84 -13.85 -0.01
C MET A 1 14.44 -12.50 0.54
N ASN A 2 14.22 -11.50 -0.33
CA ASN A 2 13.86 -10.17 0.14
C ASN A 2 12.39 -10.14 0.51
N VAL A 3 12.07 -9.54 1.65
CA VAL A 3 10.70 -9.44 2.16
C VAL A 3 10.23 -8.00 2.08
N ALA A 4 9.02 -7.78 1.58
CA ALA A 4 8.41 -6.47 1.49
C ALA A 4 7.00 -6.45 2.10
N ARG A 5 6.64 -5.32 2.69
CA ARG A 5 5.25 -4.94 3.00
C ARG A 5 4.89 -3.73 2.14
N ILE A 6 3.70 -3.74 1.56
CA ILE A 6 3.23 -2.69 0.66
C ILE A 6 2.11 -1.94 1.35
N TYR A 7 2.22 -0.61 1.36
CA TYR A 7 1.19 0.28 1.87
C TYR A 7 0.71 1.21 0.74
N MET A 8 -0.60 1.25 0.51
CA MET A 8 -1.24 2.04 -0.54
C MET A 8 -2.32 2.94 0.05
N ARG A 9 -2.36 4.21 -0.40
CA ARG A 9 -3.23 5.24 0.18
C ARG A 9 -3.75 6.23 -0.85
N VAL A 10 -5.00 6.64 -0.67
CA VAL A 10 -5.56 7.86 -1.27
C VAL A 10 -6.17 8.77 -0.20
N SER A 11 -6.35 10.04 -0.51
CA SER A 11 -6.76 11.07 0.45
C SER A 11 -8.26 11.16 0.68
N THR A 12 -9.08 10.78 -0.29
CA THR A 12 -10.53 10.91 -0.22
C THR A 12 -11.23 9.61 -0.60
N GLU A 13 -12.48 9.47 -0.16
CA GLU A 13 -13.34 8.32 -0.49
C GLU A 13 -13.59 8.17 -2.00
N THR A 14 -13.56 9.27 -2.74
CA THR A 14 -13.79 9.31 -4.19
C THR A 14 -12.58 8.87 -5.01
N GLN A 15 -11.40 8.78 -4.40
CA GLN A 15 -10.18 8.34 -5.07
C GLN A 15 -10.07 6.81 -5.07
N ASP A 16 -9.32 6.28 -6.04
CA ASP A 16 -9.16 4.85 -6.30
C ASP A 16 -7.67 4.46 -6.31
N LEU A 17 -7.36 3.27 -5.78
CA LEU A 17 -6.03 2.68 -5.68
C LEU A 17 -5.60 1.87 -6.92
N LYS A 18 -6.47 1.64 -7.90
CA LYS A 18 -6.23 0.78 -9.08
C LYS A 18 -4.87 0.97 -9.75
N ARG A 19 -4.42 2.23 -9.89
CA ARG A 19 -3.09 2.50 -10.49
C ARG A 19 -1.94 2.08 -9.58
N GLN A 20 -2.09 2.25 -8.26
CA GLN A 20 -1.08 1.88 -7.28
C GLN A 20 -0.92 0.36 -7.15
N GLU A 21 -1.97 -0.43 -7.38
CA GLU A 21 -1.92 -1.91 -7.33
C GLU A 21 -0.82 -2.52 -8.20
N SER A 22 -0.40 -1.83 -9.27
CA SER A 22 0.72 -2.24 -10.12
C SER A 22 2.04 -2.45 -9.34
N ILE A 23 2.21 -1.79 -8.19
CA ILE A 23 3.40 -1.95 -7.34
C ILE A 23 3.54 -3.37 -6.78
N VAL A 24 2.44 -4.08 -6.57
CA VAL A 24 2.45 -5.47 -6.08
C VAL A 24 3.05 -6.39 -7.13
N LEU A 25 2.67 -6.21 -8.39
CA LEU A 25 3.23 -6.97 -9.52
C LEU A 25 4.70 -6.64 -9.72
N ALA A 26 5.05 -5.35 -9.72
CA ALA A 26 6.45 -4.91 -9.86
C ALA A 26 7.36 -5.51 -8.76
N ALA A 27 6.90 -5.50 -7.51
CA ALA A 27 7.66 -6.05 -6.38
C ALA A 27 7.81 -7.58 -6.49
N LYS A 28 6.76 -8.30 -6.90
CA LYS A 28 6.85 -9.74 -7.17
C LYS A 28 7.83 -10.05 -8.31
N SER A 29 7.77 -9.29 -9.41
CA SER A 29 8.68 -9.44 -10.56
C SER A 29 10.14 -9.14 -10.19
N ALA A 30 10.37 -8.27 -9.21
CA ALA A 30 11.70 -8.00 -8.65
C ALA A 30 12.18 -9.06 -7.64
N GLY A 31 11.42 -10.14 -7.41
CA GLY A 31 11.80 -11.26 -6.53
C GLY A 31 11.53 -11.04 -5.05
N TYR A 32 10.68 -10.07 -4.69
CA TYR A 32 10.25 -9.88 -3.30
C TYR A 32 9.16 -10.88 -2.91
N TYR A 33 9.29 -11.44 -1.71
CA TYR A 33 8.20 -12.07 -1.00
C TYR A 33 7.36 -10.99 -0.31
N ILE A 34 6.09 -10.87 -0.69
CA ILE A 34 5.18 -9.87 -0.12
C ILE A 34 4.54 -10.44 1.15
N ALA A 35 4.95 -9.93 2.30
CA ALA A 35 4.48 -10.36 3.62
C ALA A 35 3.19 -9.64 4.06
N GLY A 36 2.78 -8.58 3.38
CA GLY A 36 1.57 -7.83 3.71
C GLY A 36 1.27 -6.74 2.69
N ILE A 37 -0.02 -6.50 2.45
CA ILE A 37 -0.51 -5.41 1.61
C ILE A 37 -1.62 -4.70 2.37
N TYR A 38 -1.42 -3.41 2.60
CA TYR A 38 -2.29 -2.56 3.42
C TYR A 38 -2.84 -1.42 2.57
N ARG A 39 -4.12 -1.13 2.74
CA ARG A 39 -4.86 -0.20 1.87
C ARG A 39 -5.76 0.68 2.70
N GLU A 40 -5.66 1.99 2.53
CA GLU A 40 -6.60 2.90 3.19
C GLU A 40 -6.96 4.13 2.35
N LYS A 41 -8.14 4.67 2.64
CA LYS A 41 -8.57 5.99 2.19
C LYS A 41 -8.59 6.90 3.42
N ALA A 42 -7.55 7.70 3.57
CA ALA A 42 -7.39 8.56 4.74
C ALA A 42 -6.47 9.71 4.37
N SER A 43 -6.73 10.93 4.83
CA SER A 43 -5.85 12.07 4.55
C SER A 43 -4.43 11.83 5.05
N GLY A 44 -3.44 12.18 4.22
CA GLY A 44 -2.01 12.08 4.58
C GLY A 44 -1.58 13.08 5.65
N ALA A 45 -2.41 14.08 5.95
CA ALA A 45 -2.17 15.03 7.04
C ALA A 45 -2.41 14.43 8.43
N ARG A 46 -3.13 13.30 8.52
CA ARG A 46 -3.41 12.67 9.81
C ARG A 46 -2.34 11.66 10.21
N ALA A 47 -2.03 11.62 11.50
CA ALA A 47 -1.12 10.63 12.08
C ALA A 47 -1.81 9.27 12.33
N ASP A 48 -3.13 9.25 12.52
CA ASP A 48 -3.95 8.06 12.77
C ASP A 48 -4.27 7.30 11.46
N ARG A 49 -3.23 6.72 10.85
CA ARG A 49 -3.32 5.87 9.66
C ARG A 49 -3.15 4.42 10.07
N LEU A 50 -4.26 3.77 10.43
CA LEU A 50 -4.25 2.45 11.07
C LEU A 50 -3.55 1.39 10.22
N GLU A 51 -3.75 1.43 8.90
CA GLU A 51 -3.14 0.48 7.97
C GLU A 51 -1.63 0.72 7.79
N LEU A 52 -1.15 1.94 8.03
CA LEU A 52 0.27 2.26 8.06
C LEU A 52 0.97 1.73 9.34
N LEU A 53 0.23 1.58 10.44
CA LEU A 53 0.76 1.18 11.75
C LEU A 53 0.81 -0.34 11.96
N ARG A 54 0.45 -1.15 10.96
CA ARG A 54 0.47 -2.62 10.98
C ARG A 54 1.81 -3.20 10.49
#